data_AF-F0S731-F1
#
_entry.id   AF-F0S731-F1
#
_cell.length_a   1.000
_cell.length_b   1.000
_cell.length_c   1.000
_cell.angle_alpha   90.00
_cell.angle_beta   90.00
_cell.angle_gamma   90.00
#
_symmetry.space_group_name_H-M   'P 1'
#
loop_
_entity.id
_entity.type
_entity.pdbx_description
1 polymer ?
#
loop_
_entity_poly.entity_id
_entity_poly.type
_entity_poly.pdbx_seq_one_letter_code
_entity_poly.pdbx_strand_id
1 'polypeptide(L)'
;MPQEILRWYLSPICFFSNSTLTVSALYIDFDDGNGYQTAGWNAVLYPGYTTPGTKNIKLKIVMSNSNQYECYAPVTVANIPALERYSSSPPTPVYFNATGNHSGGRAFVRYSSSNSTSYLKKPLIVVEGFDAAQIAPNLAGRNYTYSHFVEALSRVSDLGYDFNYQLDDIAGYDLVFIDYNYGTDDIVRNANLFKAVLNWVNADKALGGSTQQNVVLGISMGGLVARYGLAHMTKNNEVTDTRLLITHDSPHQGANVPVGLQEIALNIGRVNLMGYNIDKVMPEYAEVKALIAEPATKQLLMYRVEVHENQLFPYFNFLNYYYSTIEQNTWLTSVYRPMVTFSTSDPQPTYRFIATSQGSECGTQLFSPGAKLLNVQGNAAGILMPFLGVYSKANASIEAHALPNIGASNQIAKIDIWVKKYFLGIRIDKDVFKYTKTINNS
;
A
#
# COMPACT_ATOMS: atom_id res chain seq x y z
N MET A 1 -10.50 -33.52 -10.44
CA MET A 1 -9.61 -32.37 -10.14
C MET A 1 -10.04 -31.24 -11.05
N PRO A 2 -10.31 -30.01 -10.61
CA PRO A 2 -10.15 -28.91 -11.54
C PRO A 2 -8.65 -28.76 -11.65
N GLN A 3 -8.09 -29.32 -12.72
CA GLN A 3 -6.87 -28.75 -13.26
C GLN A 3 -7.15 -27.24 -13.39
N GLU A 4 -6.20 -26.36 -13.08
CA GLU A 4 -6.24 -25.04 -13.69
C GLU A 4 -6.38 -25.30 -15.19
N ILE A 5 -7.60 -25.13 -15.72
CA ILE A 5 -7.87 -25.51 -17.09
C ILE A 5 -7.18 -24.44 -17.91
N LEU A 6 -6.00 -24.77 -18.43
CA LEU A 6 -5.22 -23.88 -19.27
C LEU A 6 -6.08 -23.56 -20.50
N ARG A 7 -6.56 -22.33 -20.60
CA ARG A 7 -7.44 -21.89 -21.69
C ARG A 7 -6.58 -21.25 -22.78
N TRP A 8 -6.69 -21.77 -23.98
CA TRP A 8 -6.03 -21.22 -25.16
C TRP A 8 -7.06 -20.71 -26.15
N TYR A 9 -6.78 -19.59 -26.80
CA TYR A 9 -7.50 -19.17 -28.00
C TYR A 9 -6.57 -18.37 -28.90
N LEU A 10 -6.84 -18.39 -30.20
CA LEU A 10 -6.12 -17.56 -31.16
C LEU A 10 -6.89 -16.26 -31.35
N SER A 11 -6.28 -15.14 -31.00
CA SER A 11 -6.92 -13.83 -31.15
C SER A 11 -6.58 -13.23 -32.51
N PRO A 12 -7.56 -12.79 -33.32
CA PRO A 12 -7.30 -12.22 -34.63
C PRO A 12 -6.52 -10.89 -34.55
N ILE A 13 -6.57 -10.18 -33.41
CA ILE A 13 -5.78 -8.95 -33.21
C ILE A 13 -4.27 -9.21 -33.08
N CYS A 14 -3.88 -10.46 -32.78
CA CYS A 14 -2.48 -10.86 -32.68
C CYS A 14 -1.94 -11.41 -34.02
N PHE A 15 -2.77 -11.45 -35.07
CA PHE A 15 -2.37 -11.90 -36.40
C PHE A 15 -2.02 -10.71 -37.29
N PHE A 16 -0.77 -10.65 -37.72
CA PHE A 16 -0.26 -9.61 -38.62
C PHE A 16 0.27 -10.27 -39.89
N SER A 17 -0.14 -9.76 -41.05
CA SER A 17 0.33 -10.24 -42.34
C SER A 17 0.58 -9.08 -43.30
N ASN A 18 1.64 -9.20 -44.11
CA ASN A 18 1.92 -8.32 -45.24
C ASN A 18 1.47 -8.95 -46.59
N SER A 19 0.66 -10.02 -46.53
CA SER A 19 0.13 -10.74 -47.69
C SER A 19 -1.34 -10.39 -47.92
N THR A 20 -1.79 -10.44 -49.18
CA THR A 20 -3.21 -10.34 -49.54
C THR A 20 -3.96 -11.67 -49.42
N LEU A 21 -3.25 -12.77 -49.09
CA LEU A 21 -3.85 -14.09 -48.90
C LEU A 21 -4.65 -14.14 -47.59
N THR A 22 -5.79 -14.82 -47.61
CA THR A 22 -6.62 -15.05 -46.42
C THR A 22 -6.28 -16.37 -45.74
N VAL A 23 -6.64 -16.50 -44.47
CA VAL A 23 -6.45 -17.72 -43.68
C VAL A 23 -7.60 -18.69 -43.97
N SER A 24 -7.29 -19.87 -44.49
CA SER A 24 -8.24 -20.94 -44.80
C SER A 24 -8.45 -21.90 -43.64
N ALA A 25 -7.40 -22.19 -42.88
CA ALA A 25 -7.47 -23.06 -41.71
C ALA A 25 -6.37 -22.73 -40.70
N LEU A 26 -6.66 -22.97 -39.43
CA LEU A 26 -5.73 -22.88 -38.32
C LEU A 26 -5.66 -24.23 -37.63
N TYR A 27 -4.44 -24.61 -37.24
CA TYR A 27 -4.18 -25.78 -36.43
C TYR A 27 -3.22 -25.43 -35.30
N ILE A 28 -3.39 -26.09 -34.17
CA ILE A 28 -2.49 -25.99 -33.03
C ILE A 28 -2.19 -27.40 -32.52
N ASP A 29 -0.92 -27.66 -32.25
CA ASP A 29 -0.45 -28.85 -31.53
C ASP A 29 0.07 -28.36 -30.18
N PHE A 30 -0.58 -28.84 -29.11
CA PHE A 30 -0.24 -28.45 -27.75
C PHE A 30 0.88 -29.27 -27.14
N ASP A 31 1.44 -30.26 -27.87
CA ASP A 31 2.43 -31.21 -27.33
C ASP A 31 1.87 -31.98 -26.10
N ASP A 32 0.56 -32.27 -26.17
CA ASP A 32 -0.23 -33.02 -25.18
C ASP A 32 -0.46 -34.48 -25.59
N GLY A 33 0.13 -34.89 -26.73
CA GLY A 33 -0.02 -36.23 -27.32
C GLY A 33 -1.16 -36.36 -28.33
N ASN A 34 -1.99 -35.34 -28.53
CA ASN A 34 -3.10 -35.37 -29.49
C ASN A 34 -2.71 -34.84 -30.89
N GLY A 35 -1.52 -34.26 -31.05
CA GLY A 35 -1.04 -33.69 -32.30
C GLY A 35 -1.83 -32.45 -32.74
N TYR A 36 -1.80 -32.14 -34.03
CA TYR A 36 -2.50 -30.98 -34.59
C TYR A 36 -4.02 -31.09 -34.50
N GLN A 37 -4.63 -30.17 -33.75
CA GLN A 37 -6.07 -29.99 -33.65
C GLN A 37 -6.51 -28.78 -34.46
N THR A 38 -7.71 -28.83 -35.04
CA THR A 38 -8.31 -27.68 -35.72
C THR A 38 -8.60 -26.57 -34.72
N ALA A 39 -8.18 -25.35 -35.02
CA ALA A 39 -8.44 -24.16 -34.22
C ALA A 39 -9.30 -23.16 -34.99
N GLY A 40 -10.00 -22.30 -34.25
CA GLY A 40 -10.73 -21.16 -34.80
C GLY A 40 -10.31 -19.86 -34.09
N TRP A 41 -10.51 -18.73 -34.76
CA TRP A 41 -10.35 -17.43 -34.11
C TRP A 41 -11.31 -17.31 -32.94
N ASN A 42 -10.80 -16.89 -31.78
CA ASN A 42 -11.52 -16.75 -30.51
C ASN A 42 -12.18 -18.04 -29.97
N ALA A 43 -11.94 -19.19 -30.61
CA ALA A 43 -12.41 -20.48 -30.11
C ALA A 43 -11.50 -20.93 -28.96
N VAL A 44 -12.11 -21.23 -27.81
CA VAL A 44 -11.38 -21.70 -26.63
C VAL A 44 -11.04 -23.18 -26.77
N LEU A 45 -9.78 -23.52 -26.53
CA LEU A 45 -9.22 -24.86 -26.53
C LEU A 45 -8.68 -25.21 -25.14
N TYR A 46 -8.70 -26.50 -24.82
CA TYR A 46 -8.43 -27.02 -23.48
C TYR A 46 -7.42 -28.19 -23.55
N PRO A 47 -6.12 -27.92 -23.72
CA PRO A 47 -5.10 -28.97 -23.70
C PRO A 47 -5.01 -29.64 -22.33
N GLY A 48 -4.80 -30.96 -22.32
CA GLY A 48 -4.67 -31.76 -21.11
C GLY A 48 -3.27 -32.35 -20.98
N TYR A 49 -2.46 -31.85 -20.06
CA TYR A 49 -1.12 -32.38 -19.81
C TYR A 49 -1.11 -33.41 -18.69
N THR A 50 -0.52 -34.58 -18.95
CA THR A 50 -0.33 -35.65 -17.97
C THR A 50 1.06 -35.64 -17.33
N THR A 51 2.01 -34.88 -17.90
CA THR A 51 3.38 -34.76 -17.41
C THR A 51 3.85 -33.31 -17.43
N PRO A 52 4.62 -32.88 -16.41
CA PRO A 52 5.25 -31.57 -16.40
C PRO A 52 6.41 -31.48 -17.41
N GLY A 53 6.94 -30.28 -17.58
CA GLY A 53 8.10 -29.98 -18.43
C GLY A 53 7.77 -29.00 -19.56
N THR A 54 8.79 -28.66 -20.34
CA THR A 54 8.64 -27.81 -21.52
C THR A 54 7.84 -28.54 -22.60
N LYS A 55 6.79 -27.87 -23.08
CA LYS A 55 5.91 -28.28 -24.18
C LYS A 55 6.12 -27.33 -25.35
N ASN A 56 6.33 -27.86 -26.54
CA ASN A 56 6.54 -27.03 -27.74
C ASN A 56 5.21 -26.84 -28.46
N ILE A 57 4.53 -25.74 -28.17
CA ILE A 57 3.25 -25.41 -28.79
C ILE A 57 3.51 -25.03 -30.24
N LYS A 58 2.96 -25.79 -31.20
CA LYS A 58 3.13 -25.52 -32.62
C LYS A 58 1.86 -24.94 -33.20
N LEU A 59 1.98 -23.84 -33.92
CA LEU A 59 0.88 -23.27 -34.68
C LEU A 59 1.15 -23.52 -36.15
N LYS A 60 0.12 -23.98 -36.86
CA LYS A 60 0.13 -24.15 -38.31
C LYS A 60 -1.04 -23.40 -38.92
N ILE A 61 -0.73 -22.60 -39.94
CA ILE A 61 -1.71 -21.81 -40.68
C ILE A 61 -1.70 -22.24 -42.15
N VAL A 62 -2.89 -22.41 -42.72
CA VAL A 62 -3.09 -22.71 -44.13
C VAL A 62 -3.71 -21.50 -44.80
N MET A 63 -3.06 -20.98 -45.83
CA MET A 63 -3.50 -19.80 -46.56
C MET A 63 -4.44 -20.18 -47.73
N SER A 64 -5.08 -19.18 -48.35
CA SER A 64 -6.02 -19.36 -49.48
C SER A 64 -5.40 -19.98 -50.74
N ASN A 65 -4.07 -19.94 -50.87
CA ASN A 65 -3.33 -20.60 -51.95
C ASN A 65 -2.78 -21.99 -51.56
N SER A 66 -3.25 -22.56 -50.45
CA SER A 66 -2.81 -23.85 -49.89
C SER A 66 -1.38 -23.89 -49.33
N ASN A 67 -0.65 -22.76 -49.32
CA ASN A 67 0.62 -22.68 -48.60
C ASN A 67 0.40 -22.87 -47.10
N GLN A 68 1.33 -23.57 -46.46
CA GLN A 68 1.32 -23.84 -45.03
C GLN A 68 2.52 -23.16 -44.38
N TYR A 69 2.28 -22.52 -43.24
CA TYR A 69 3.33 -21.93 -42.42
C TYR A 69 3.22 -22.49 -41.01
N GLU A 70 4.36 -22.78 -40.39
CA GLU A 70 4.44 -23.36 -39.06
C GLU A 70 5.39 -22.55 -38.18
N CYS A 71 5.02 -22.33 -36.93
CA CYS A 71 5.89 -21.79 -35.89
C CYS A 71 5.73 -22.58 -34.60
N TYR A 72 6.70 -22.46 -33.70
CA TYR A 72 6.64 -23.11 -32.39
C TYR A 72 7.07 -22.14 -31.30
N ALA A 73 6.49 -22.30 -30.11
CA ALA A 73 6.83 -21.56 -28.90
C ALA A 73 6.93 -22.52 -27.71
N PRO A 74 8.03 -22.49 -26.93
CA PRO A 74 8.13 -23.30 -25.73
C PRO A 74 7.24 -22.72 -24.62
N VAL A 75 6.46 -23.59 -23.98
CA VAL A 75 5.67 -23.30 -22.79
C VAL A 75 6.02 -24.31 -21.72
N THR A 76 6.42 -23.84 -20.54
CA THR A 76 6.72 -24.74 -19.42
C THR A 76 5.43 -25.09 -18.68
N VAL A 77 5.03 -26.35 -18.73
CA VAL A 77 3.96 -26.90 -17.89
C VAL A 77 4.60 -27.31 -16.57
N ALA A 78 4.29 -26.57 -15.50
CA ALA A 78 4.80 -26.90 -14.18
C ALA A 78 4.16 -28.19 -13.64
N ASN A 79 4.92 -28.96 -12.85
CA ASN A 79 4.29 -29.93 -11.97
C ASN A 79 3.66 -29.12 -10.85
N ILE A 80 2.34 -29.10 -10.77
CA ILE A 80 1.64 -28.56 -9.61
C ILE A 80 1.27 -29.79 -8.78
N PRO A 81 2.08 -30.17 -7.76
CA PRO A 81 1.67 -31.21 -6.84
C PRO A 81 0.29 -30.85 -6.28
N ALA A 82 -0.52 -31.87 -5.99
CA ALA A 82 -1.90 -31.73 -5.55
C ALA A 82 -2.04 -30.56 -4.58
N LEU A 83 -2.80 -29.53 -5.00
CA LEU A 83 -3.27 -28.43 -4.18
C LEU A 83 -2.16 -27.86 -3.28
N GLU A 84 -1.24 -27.07 -3.85
CA GLU A 84 -0.33 -26.31 -3.00
C GLU A 84 -1.18 -25.46 -2.05
N ARG A 85 -1.05 -25.79 -0.76
CA ARG A 85 -1.28 -24.88 0.37
C ARG A 85 -0.85 -23.47 -0.03
N TYR A 86 -1.46 -22.42 0.56
CA TYR A 86 -1.15 -21.03 0.20
C TYR A 86 0.35 -20.84 -0.04
N SER A 87 0.68 -20.61 -1.32
CA SER A 87 2.04 -20.46 -1.82
C SER A 87 2.36 -18.99 -1.92
N SER A 88 3.60 -18.60 -1.61
CA SER A 88 4.04 -17.19 -1.67
C SER A 88 4.13 -16.67 -3.10
N SER A 89 4.15 -17.55 -4.10
CA SER A 89 3.98 -17.16 -5.51
C SER A 89 2.57 -16.56 -5.70
N PRO A 90 2.43 -15.30 -6.17
CA PRO A 90 1.12 -14.68 -6.30
C PRO A 90 0.31 -15.33 -7.43
N PRO A 91 -1.01 -15.56 -7.24
CA PRO A 91 -1.90 -16.01 -8.31
C PRO A 91 -2.08 -14.93 -9.38
N THR A 92 -2.67 -15.30 -10.52
CA THR A 92 -3.18 -14.29 -11.47
C THR A 92 -4.26 -13.45 -10.76
N PRO A 93 -4.11 -12.12 -10.67
CA PRO A 93 -5.05 -11.30 -9.93
C PRO A 93 -6.33 -11.04 -10.73
N VAL A 94 -7.42 -10.81 -9.99
CA VAL A 94 -8.65 -10.20 -10.50
C VAL A 94 -8.48 -8.68 -10.43
N TYR A 95 -8.66 -7.99 -11.55
CA TYR A 95 -8.45 -6.54 -11.64
C TYR A 95 -9.73 -5.75 -11.41
N PHE A 96 -9.61 -4.66 -10.64
CA PHE A 96 -10.66 -3.70 -10.39
C PHE A 96 -10.21 -2.32 -10.90
N ASN A 97 -10.82 -1.86 -12.00
CA ASN A 97 -10.48 -0.59 -12.62
C ASN A 97 -10.80 0.59 -11.70
N ALA A 98 -10.01 1.67 -11.82
CA ALA A 98 -10.28 2.91 -11.10
C ALA A 98 -11.65 3.49 -11.50
N THR A 99 -12.33 4.12 -10.54
CA THR A 99 -13.60 4.82 -10.73
C THR A 99 -13.56 6.17 -10.04
N GLY A 100 -14.64 6.96 -10.16
CA GLY A 100 -14.79 8.19 -9.37
C GLY A 100 -14.73 7.94 -7.85
N ASN A 101 -15.01 6.72 -7.39
CA ASN A 101 -15.16 6.39 -5.97
C ASN A 101 -13.92 5.73 -5.33
N HIS A 102 -13.01 5.19 -6.14
CA HIS A 102 -11.77 4.53 -5.68
C HIS A 102 -10.71 4.49 -6.78
N SER A 103 -9.43 4.39 -6.41
CA SER A 103 -8.31 4.38 -7.36
C SER A 103 -8.03 3.01 -8.01
N GLY A 104 -8.85 2.01 -7.69
CA GLY A 104 -8.74 0.66 -8.25
C GLY A 104 -7.72 -0.20 -7.51
N GLY A 105 -7.59 -1.45 -7.94
CA GLY A 105 -6.68 -2.41 -7.32
C GLY A 105 -6.86 -3.81 -7.88
N ARG A 106 -6.39 -4.78 -7.12
CA ARG A 106 -6.31 -6.19 -7.50
C ARG A 106 -6.74 -7.06 -6.32
N ALA A 107 -7.37 -8.19 -6.62
CA ALA A 107 -7.61 -9.25 -5.65
C ALA A 107 -6.85 -10.51 -6.08
N PHE A 108 -5.97 -11.00 -5.21
CA PHE A 108 -5.26 -12.26 -5.38
C PHE A 108 -6.05 -13.37 -4.72
N VAL A 109 -6.42 -14.39 -5.49
CA VAL A 109 -7.25 -15.51 -5.02
C VAL A 109 -6.45 -16.80 -4.98
N ARG A 110 -6.36 -17.42 -3.81
CA ARG A 110 -5.95 -18.82 -3.68
C ARG A 110 -7.08 -19.62 -3.07
N TYR A 111 -7.58 -20.57 -3.84
CA TYR A 111 -8.55 -21.53 -3.34
C TYR A 111 -7.90 -22.44 -2.32
N SER A 112 -8.69 -22.88 -1.35
CA SER A 112 -8.25 -23.89 -0.39
C SER A 112 -7.85 -25.17 -1.11
N SER A 113 -6.93 -25.94 -0.53
CA SER A 113 -6.69 -27.33 -0.92
C SER A 113 -7.95 -28.20 -0.82
N SER A 114 -8.92 -27.84 0.03
CA SER A 114 -10.22 -28.51 0.09
C SER A 114 -11.23 -28.03 -0.97
N ASN A 115 -10.95 -26.94 -1.69
CA ASN A 115 -11.85 -26.36 -2.67
C ASN A 115 -11.53 -26.86 -4.09
N SER A 116 -12.31 -27.83 -4.53
CA SER A 116 -12.26 -28.41 -5.87
C SER A 116 -13.22 -27.75 -6.88
N THR A 117 -13.57 -26.48 -6.70
CA THR A 117 -14.42 -25.73 -7.65
C THR A 117 -13.69 -24.49 -8.15
N SER A 118 -14.13 -23.94 -9.28
CA SER A 118 -13.62 -22.68 -9.82
C SER A 118 -14.28 -21.45 -9.19
N TYR A 119 -14.93 -21.60 -8.04
CA TYR A 119 -15.68 -20.55 -7.34
C TYR A 119 -15.27 -20.53 -5.87
N LEU A 120 -15.34 -19.35 -5.26
CA LEU A 120 -15.12 -19.16 -3.84
C LEU A 120 -16.17 -19.95 -3.06
N LYS A 121 -15.72 -20.70 -2.05
CA LYS A 121 -16.57 -21.40 -1.10
C LYS A 121 -16.54 -20.73 0.25
N LYS A 122 -15.37 -20.54 0.87
CA LYS A 122 -15.26 -20.06 2.25
C LYS A 122 -14.20 -18.96 2.36
N PRO A 123 -14.51 -17.71 1.98
CA PRO A 123 -13.51 -16.66 1.86
C PRO A 123 -12.94 -16.19 3.20
N LEU A 124 -11.62 -16.09 3.24
CA LEU A 124 -10.87 -15.20 4.11
C LEU A 124 -10.39 -14.02 3.27
N ILE A 125 -11.06 -12.87 3.41
CA ILE A 125 -10.73 -11.63 2.71
C ILE A 125 -9.73 -10.85 3.55
N VAL A 126 -8.51 -10.73 3.06
CA VAL A 126 -7.43 -9.96 3.70
C VAL A 126 -7.34 -8.60 3.03
N VAL A 127 -7.44 -7.55 3.84
CA VAL A 127 -7.39 -6.16 3.41
C VAL A 127 -6.04 -5.60 3.83
N GLU A 128 -5.20 -5.25 2.86
CA GLU A 128 -3.86 -4.75 3.13
C GLU A 128 -3.85 -3.38 3.83
N GLY A 129 -2.67 -3.02 4.33
CA GLY A 129 -2.43 -1.81 5.09
C GLY A 129 -2.09 -0.59 4.24
N PHE A 130 -1.47 0.38 4.89
CA PHE A 130 -0.96 1.59 4.28
C PHE A 130 0.29 1.27 3.44
N ASP A 131 0.24 1.55 2.13
CA ASP A 131 1.37 1.37 1.22
C ASP A 131 1.96 2.73 0.79
N ALA A 132 3.13 3.05 1.34
CA ALA A 132 3.88 4.25 1.01
C ALA A 132 4.95 4.04 -0.08
N ALA A 133 5.18 2.81 -0.54
CA ALA A 133 6.29 2.49 -1.43
C ALA A 133 6.19 3.19 -2.80
N GLN A 134 4.97 3.47 -3.28
CA GLN A 134 4.77 4.21 -4.52
C GLN A 134 5.07 5.71 -4.41
N ILE A 135 4.85 6.29 -3.23
CA ILE A 135 5.01 7.74 -2.97
C ILE A 135 6.39 8.07 -2.43
N ALA A 136 6.93 7.19 -1.61
CA ALA A 136 8.19 7.38 -0.91
C ALA A 136 9.05 6.11 -0.96
N PRO A 137 9.46 5.64 -2.15
CA PRO A 137 10.17 4.37 -2.33
C PRO A 137 11.47 4.28 -1.54
N ASN A 138 12.18 5.40 -1.33
CA ASN A 138 13.44 5.42 -0.59
C ASN A 138 13.23 5.48 0.92
N LEU A 139 12.05 5.90 1.40
CA LEU A 139 11.73 6.00 2.83
C LEU A 139 10.91 4.81 3.36
N ALA A 140 9.93 4.36 2.57
CA ALA A 140 8.94 3.36 2.97
C ALA A 140 9.45 1.91 2.81
N GLY A 141 10.47 1.71 1.98
CA GLY A 141 10.92 0.38 1.60
C GLY A 141 9.94 -0.30 0.64
N ARG A 142 9.77 -1.62 0.77
CA ARG A 142 8.93 -2.42 -0.15
C ARG A 142 7.48 -2.47 0.35
N ASN A 143 6.51 -2.46 -0.56
CA ASN A 143 5.12 -2.71 -0.22
C ASN A 143 4.95 -4.07 0.47
N TYR A 144 4.05 -4.15 1.45
CA TYR A 144 3.56 -5.41 1.99
C TYR A 144 2.62 -6.06 0.98
N THR A 145 2.87 -7.30 0.58
CA THR A 145 2.17 -7.93 -0.54
C THR A 145 1.53 -9.23 -0.11
N TYR A 146 0.73 -9.83 -0.99
CA TYR A 146 0.25 -11.20 -0.86
C TYR A 146 1.35 -12.18 -0.44
N SER A 147 2.54 -12.10 -1.06
CA SER A 147 3.67 -12.99 -0.76
C SER A 147 4.14 -12.83 0.68
N HIS A 148 4.30 -11.58 1.15
CA HIS A 148 4.67 -11.29 2.54
C HIS A 148 3.64 -11.82 3.54
N PHE A 149 2.34 -11.75 3.21
CA PHE A 149 1.27 -12.32 4.04
C PHE A 149 1.37 -13.84 4.14
N VAL A 150 1.49 -14.53 3.01
CA VAL A 150 1.57 -16.00 2.99
C VAL A 150 2.85 -16.52 3.64
N GLU A 151 3.97 -15.83 3.44
CA GLU A 151 5.22 -16.13 4.13
C GLU A 151 5.05 -16.02 5.65
N ALA A 152 4.36 -14.99 6.14
CA ALA A 152 4.06 -14.84 7.57
C ALA A 152 3.21 -16.00 8.12
N LEU A 153 2.24 -16.53 7.35
CA LEU A 153 1.45 -17.70 7.74
C LEU A 153 2.29 -18.99 7.83
N SER A 154 3.40 -19.04 7.10
CA SER A 154 4.22 -20.24 6.91
C SER A 154 5.43 -20.31 7.86
N ARG A 155 5.56 -19.37 8.82
CA ARG A 155 6.67 -19.31 9.80
C ARG A 155 6.53 -20.32 10.94
N VAL A 156 6.33 -21.60 10.60
CA VAL A 156 6.10 -22.70 11.55
C VAL A 156 7.25 -22.86 12.54
N SER A 157 8.50 -22.72 12.08
CA SER A 157 9.70 -22.85 12.89
C SER A 157 9.76 -21.86 14.05
N ASP A 158 9.17 -20.69 13.88
CA ASP A 158 9.29 -19.57 14.81
C ASP A 158 8.17 -19.58 15.85
N LEU A 159 7.05 -20.23 15.52
CA LEU A 159 5.82 -20.21 16.31
C LEU A 159 5.48 -21.59 16.92
N GLY A 160 6.11 -22.67 16.47
CA GLY A 160 5.74 -24.04 16.82
C GLY A 160 4.32 -24.42 16.36
N TYR A 161 3.73 -23.63 15.47
CA TYR A 161 2.35 -23.73 15.02
C TYR A 161 2.26 -23.40 13.53
N ASP A 162 1.75 -24.34 12.74
CA ASP A 162 1.56 -24.18 11.30
C ASP A 162 0.21 -23.52 11.02
N PHE A 163 0.19 -22.19 11.02
CA PHE A 163 -1.04 -21.45 10.82
C PHE A 163 -1.57 -21.59 9.38
N ASN A 164 -0.68 -21.73 8.40
CA ASN A 164 -1.05 -21.98 7.01
C ASN A 164 -1.81 -23.31 6.87
N TYR A 165 -1.31 -24.40 7.46
CA TYR A 165 -2.02 -25.70 7.51
C TYR A 165 -3.39 -25.61 8.17
N GLN A 166 -3.50 -24.83 9.24
CA GLN A 166 -4.74 -24.71 10.00
C GLN A 166 -5.81 -23.90 9.25
N LEU A 167 -5.40 -22.86 8.52
CA LEU A 167 -6.30 -22.06 7.70
C LEU A 167 -6.73 -22.79 6.43
N ASP A 168 -5.78 -23.42 5.73
CA ASP A 168 -6.06 -24.08 4.47
C ASP A 168 -6.55 -25.52 4.67
N ASP A 169 -5.67 -26.45 4.98
CA ASP A 169 -5.95 -27.89 4.97
C ASP A 169 -7.03 -28.31 5.99
N ILE A 170 -7.07 -27.66 7.16
CA ILE A 170 -8.04 -27.98 8.22
C ILE A 170 -9.32 -27.16 8.10
N ALA A 171 -9.22 -25.83 8.02
CA ALA A 171 -10.38 -24.96 8.07
C ALA A 171 -11.01 -24.71 6.69
N GLY A 172 -10.29 -24.96 5.60
CA GLY A 172 -10.80 -24.92 4.24
C GLY A 172 -11.09 -23.51 3.72
N TYR A 173 -10.30 -22.50 4.09
CA TYR A 173 -10.53 -21.12 3.63
C TYR A 173 -9.98 -20.87 2.22
N ASP A 174 -10.74 -20.14 1.40
CA ASP A 174 -10.21 -19.53 0.19
C ASP A 174 -9.65 -18.16 0.53
N LEU A 175 -8.37 -17.93 0.28
CA LEU A 175 -7.72 -16.65 0.55
C LEU A 175 -8.00 -15.66 -0.57
N VAL A 176 -8.50 -14.47 -0.21
CA VAL A 176 -8.69 -13.33 -1.10
C VAL A 176 -7.89 -12.16 -0.53
N PHE A 177 -6.75 -11.82 -1.11
CA PHE A 177 -5.92 -10.69 -0.66
C PHE A 177 -6.16 -9.47 -1.55
N ILE A 178 -6.52 -8.34 -0.95
CA ILE A 178 -6.77 -7.08 -1.65
C ILE A 178 -5.49 -6.24 -1.65
N ASP A 179 -5.06 -5.84 -2.85
CA ASP A 179 -3.91 -4.97 -3.13
C ASP A 179 -4.40 -3.71 -3.87
N TYR A 180 -4.17 -2.54 -3.30
CA TYR A 180 -4.58 -1.24 -3.84
C TYR A 180 -3.64 -0.82 -4.96
N ASN A 181 -4.17 -0.20 -6.02
CA ASN A 181 -3.32 0.51 -6.97
C ASN A 181 -2.69 1.75 -6.32
N TYR A 182 -3.35 2.34 -5.31
CA TYR A 182 -2.90 3.53 -4.59
C TYR A 182 -3.19 3.40 -3.09
N GLY A 183 -2.33 2.70 -2.35
CA GLY A 183 -2.55 2.38 -0.93
C GLY A 183 -2.45 3.57 0.04
N THR A 184 -2.13 4.77 -0.44
CA THR A 184 -2.15 6.04 0.30
C THR A 184 -3.38 6.90 0.00
N ASP A 185 -4.31 6.43 -0.85
CA ASP A 185 -5.58 7.11 -1.13
C ASP A 185 -6.43 7.31 0.14
N ASP A 186 -7.42 8.19 0.05
CA ASP A 186 -8.41 8.40 1.10
C ASP A 186 -9.00 7.07 1.60
N ILE A 187 -9.09 6.89 2.93
CA ILE A 187 -9.53 5.65 3.56
C ILE A 187 -10.96 5.27 3.13
N VAL A 188 -11.84 6.24 2.86
CA VAL A 188 -13.20 5.98 2.35
C VAL A 188 -13.14 5.51 0.90
N ARG A 189 -12.23 6.05 0.09
CA ARG A 189 -11.98 5.57 -1.28
C ARG A 189 -11.43 4.15 -1.28
N ASN A 190 -10.47 3.84 -0.40
CA ASN A 190 -9.99 2.48 -0.20
C ASN A 190 -11.12 1.55 0.31
N ALA A 191 -12.01 2.04 1.17
CA ALA A 191 -13.20 1.28 1.60
C ALA A 191 -14.18 1.03 0.45
N ASN A 192 -14.29 1.94 -0.52
CA ASN A 192 -15.11 1.71 -1.71
C ASN A 192 -14.53 0.60 -2.59
N LEU A 193 -13.20 0.50 -2.74
CA LEU A 193 -12.59 -0.66 -3.39
C LEU A 193 -12.88 -1.95 -2.62
N PHE A 194 -12.68 -1.95 -1.30
CA PHE A 194 -13.00 -3.12 -0.46
C PHE A 194 -14.46 -3.58 -0.64
N LYS A 195 -15.43 -2.66 -0.65
CA LYS A 195 -16.84 -3.00 -0.91
C LYS A 195 -17.04 -3.59 -2.31
N ALA A 196 -16.37 -3.06 -3.33
CA ALA A 196 -16.44 -3.61 -4.69
C ALA A 196 -15.91 -5.05 -4.75
N VAL A 197 -14.77 -5.32 -4.09
CA VAL A 197 -14.22 -6.68 -3.98
C VAL A 197 -15.15 -7.60 -3.17
N LEU A 198 -15.69 -7.13 -2.04
CA LEU A 198 -16.62 -7.91 -1.21
C LEU A 198 -17.89 -8.31 -1.98
N ASN A 199 -18.45 -7.38 -2.75
CA ASN A 199 -19.61 -7.66 -3.61
C ASN A 199 -19.27 -8.66 -4.72
N TRP A 200 -18.08 -8.55 -5.33
CA TRP A 200 -17.60 -9.53 -6.29
C TRP A 200 -17.42 -10.92 -5.66
N VAL A 201 -16.82 -11.00 -4.46
CA VAL A 201 -16.67 -12.26 -3.70
C VAL A 201 -18.03 -12.88 -3.41
N ASN A 202 -19.02 -12.10 -2.99
CA ASN A 202 -20.37 -12.60 -2.70
C ASN A 202 -21.07 -13.13 -3.96
N ALA A 203 -20.91 -12.44 -5.09
CA ALA A 203 -21.43 -12.90 -6.37
C ALA A 203 -20.77 -14.21 -6.84
N ASP A 204 -19.44 -14.30 -6.75
CA ASP A 204 -18.68 -15.49 -7.14
C ASP A 204 -19.05 -16.72 -6.29
N LYS A 205 -19.17 -16.54 -4.96
CA LYS A 205 -19.68 -17.58 -4.06
C LYS A 205 -21.07 -18.07 -4.44
N ALA A 206 -21.98 -17.15 -4.76
CA ALA A 206 -23.35 -17.48 -5.11
C ALA A 206 -23.40 -18.28 -6.42
N LEU A 207 -22.57 -17.95 -7.41
CA LEU A 207 -22.42 -18.74 -8.64
C LEU A 207 -21.90 -20.16 -8.36
N GLY A 208 -21.01 -20.30 -7.38
CA GLY A 208 -20.53 -21.59 -6.88
C GLY A 208 -21.51 -22.35 -5.98
N GLY A 209 -22.67 -21.77 -5.67
CA GLY A 209 -23.66 -22.34 -4.75
C GLY A 209 -23.24 -22.36 -3.27
N SER A 210 -22.23 -21.57 -2.89
CA SER A 210 -21.77 -21.51 -1.50
C SER A 210 -22.62 -20.56 -0.66
N THR A 211 -22.95 -21.01 0.56
CA THR A 211 -23.66 -20.23 1.59
C THR A 211 -22.75 -19.82 2.75
N GLN A 212 -21.44 -20.07 2.66
CA GLN A 212 -20.52 -19.69 3.73
C GLN A 212 -20.30 -18.17 3.72
N GLN A 213 -20.55 -17.55 4.87
CA GLN A 213 -20.31 -16.12 5.07
C GLN A 213 -18.80 -15.81 5.11
N ASN A 214 -18.41 -14.61 4.73
CA ASN A 214 -17.01 -14.17 4.69
C ASN A 214 -16.40 -14.03 6.10
N VAL A 215 -15.10 -14.29 6.20
CA VAL A 215 -14.24 -13.69 7.23
C VAL A 215 -13.47 -12.56 6.58
N VAL A 216 -13.42 -11.39 7.23
CA VAL A 216 -12.61 -10.27 6.77
C VAL A 216 -11.51 -10.02 7.80
N LEU A 217 -10.25 -9.95 7.36
CA LEU A 217 -9.09 -9.58 8.15
C LEU A 217 -8.51 -8.28 7.61
N GLY A 218 -8.63 -7.20 8.36
CA GLY A 218 -7.93 -5.95 8.03
C GLY A 218 -6.63 -5.83 8.82
N ILE A 219 -5.52 -5.57 8.13
CA ILE A 219 -4.20 -5.41 8.73
C ILE A 219 -3.83 -3.93 8.72
N SER A 220 -3.36 -3.39 9.84
CA SER A 220 -2.97 -1.97 9.95
C SER A 220 -4.12 -1.06 9.48
N MET A 221 -3.88 -0.12 8.55
CA MET A 221 -4.90 0.72 7.93
C MET A 221 -6.06 -0.10 7.32
N GLY A 222 -5.80 -1.30 6.81
CA GLY A 222 -6.80 -2.19 6.24
C GLY A 222 -7.93 -2.55 7.21
N GLY A 223 -7.68 -2.53 8.51
CA GLY A 223 -8.75 -2.69 9.51
C GLY A 223 -9.65 -1.47 9.65
N LEU A 224 -9.15 -0.25 9.44
CA LEU A 224 -10.00 0.93 9.33
C LEU A 224 -10.85 0.83 8.07
N VAL A 225 -10.23 0.47 6.94
CA VAL A 225 -10.90 0.31 5.65
C VAL A 225 -12.02 -0.73 5.71
N ALA A 226 -11.73 -1.94 6.17
CA ALA A 226 -12.69 -3.04 6.28
C ALA A 226 -13.83 -2.69 7.26
N ARG A 227 -13.50 -2.15 8.43
CA ARG A 227 -14.49 -1.77 9.44
C ARG A 227 -15.40 -0.66 8.95
N TYR A 228 -14.85 0.36 8.27
CA TYR A 228 -15.63 1.43 7.66
C TYR A 228 -16.55 0.88 6.56
N GLY A 229 -16.01 0.07 5.64
CA GLY A 229 -16.77 -0.49 4.51
C GLY A 229 -17.93 -1.36 4.97
N LEU A 230 -17.70 -2.30 5.88
CA LEU A 230 -18.75 -3.16 6.44
C LEU A 230 -19.80 -2.35 7.22
N ALA A 231 -19.37 -1.34 7.99
CA ALA A 231 -20.29 -0.52 8.75
C ALA A 231 -21.18 0.35 7.82
N HIS A 232 -20.59 0.96 6.80
CA HIS A 232 -21.30 1.71 5.78
C HIS A 232 -22.34 0.85 5.05
N MET A 233 -21.94 -0.35 4.61
CA MET A 233 -22.88 -1.29 3.97
C MET A 233 -24.04 -1.64 4.91
N THR A 234 -23.73 -1.97 6.16
CA THR A 234 -24.74 -2.31 7.17
C THR A 234 -25.74 -1.17 7.36
N LYS A 235 -25.27 0.07 7.57
CA LYS A 235 -26.13 1.25 7.77
C LYS A 235 -27.01 1.56 6.56
N ASN A 236 -26.59 1.16 5.36
CA ASN A 236 -27.36 1.30 4.13
C ASN A 236 -28.23 0.08 3.79
N ASN A 237 -28.35 -0.90 4.68
CA ASN A 237 -29.04 -2.17 4.44
C ASN A 237 -28.48 -2.96 3.24
N GLU A 238 -27.18 -2.80 2.95
CA GLU A 238 -26.47 -3.60 1.96
C GLU A 238 -26.00 -4.91 2.60
N VAL A 239 -26.22 -6.03 1.91
CA VAL A 239 -25.85 -7.37 2.41
C VAL A 239 -24.32 -7.53 2.37
N THR A 240 -23.69 -7.57 3.54
CA THR A 240 -22.24 -7.80 3.66
C THR A 240 -21.85 -9.27 3.49
N ASP A 241 -22.79 -10.19 3.75
CA ASP A 241 -22.58 -11.63 3.85
C ASP A 241 -21.30 -12.00 4.63
N THR A 242 -21.04 -11.27 5.71
CA THR A 242 -19.85 -11.41 6.54
C THR A 242 -20.27 -11.84 7.93
N ARG A 243 -19.55 -12.81 8.52
CA ARG A 243 -19.81 -13.28 9.90
C ARG A 243 -18.79 -12.80 10.91
N LEU A 244 -17.58 -12.46 10.46
CA LEU A 244 -16.48 -12.09 11.31
C LEU A 244 -15.59 -11.05 10.64
N LEU A 245 -15.42 -9.91 11.31
CA LEU A 245 -14.38 -8.93 11.06
C LEU A 245 -13.29 -9.10 12.11
N ILE A 246 -12.06 -9.32 11.65
CA ILE A 246 -10.83 -9.34 12.43
C ILE A 246 -10.01 -8.12 12.05
N THR A 247 -9.45 -7.43 13.05
CA THR A 247 -8.46 -6.39 12.81
C THR A 247 -7.17 -6.71 13.54
N HIS A 248 -6.05 -6.55 12.85
CA HIS A 248 -4.73 -6.81 13.39
C HIS A 248 -3.87 -5.55 13.31
N ASP A 249 -3.47 -5.05 14.48
CA ASP A 249 -2.64 -3.86 14.63
C ASP A 249 -3.22 -2.60 13.95
N SER A 250 -4.55 -2.50 13.95
CA SER A 250 -5.27 -1.43 13.27
C SER A 250 -5.38 -0.18 14.15
N PRO A 251 -4.93 1.00 13.68
CA PRO A 251 -4.95 2.23 14.46
C PRO A 251 -6.34 2.88 14.47
N HIS A 252 -7.35 2.22 15.05
CA HIS A 252 -8.73 2.72 15.10
C HIS A 252 -8.89 4.09 15.79
N GLN A 253 -7.93 4.48 16.62
CA GLN A 253 -7.87 5.78 17.28
C GLN A 253 -6.90 6.76 16.61
N GLY A 254 -6.28 6.35 15.50
CA GLY A 254 -5.22 7.07 14.81
C GLY A 254 -3.82 6.62 15.22
N ALA A 255 -2.83 7.06 14.44
CA ALA A 255 -1.42 6.85 14.66
C ALA A 255 -0.79 8.11 15.28
N ASN A 256 0.07 7.92 16.28
CA ASN A 256 0.82 9.02 16.90
C ASN A 256 2.26 9.02 16.39
N VAL A 257 2.55 9.89 15.43
CA VAL A 257 3.93 10.24 15.07
C VAL A 257 4.31 11.51 15.84
N PRO A 258 5.39 11.54 16.62
CA PRO A 258 5.71 12.68 17.47
C PRO A 258 5.75 14.01 16.71
N VAL A 259 4.94 14.98 17.16
CA VAL A 259 4.80 16.29 16.51
C VAL A 259 6.14 17.01 16.38
N GLY A 260 7.02 16.91 17.37
CA GLY A 260 8.37 17.47 17.28
C GLY A 260 9.18 16.93 16.10
N LEU A 261 9.05 15.64 15.78
CA LEU A 261 9.70 15.05 14.60
C LEU A 261 9.04 15.50 13.30
N GLN A 262 7.71 15.64 13.27
CA GLN A 262 7.00 16.19 12.12
C GLN A 262 7.42 17.65 11.85
N GLU A 263 7.59 18.46 12.89
CA GLU A 263 8.07 19.84 12.79
C GLU A 263 9.48 19.92 12.19
N ILE A 264 10.40 19.04 12.61
CA ILE A 264 11.74 18.96 12.00
C ILE A 264 11.63 18.55 10.54
N ALA A 265 10.91 17.47 10.26
CA ALA A 265 10.73 16.95 8.91
C ALA A 265 10.20 18.05 7.98
N LEU A 266 9.12 18.74 8.32
CA LEU A 266 8.52 19.73 7.43
C LEU A 266 9.29 21.05 7.35
N ASN A 267 9.99 21.47 8.40
CA ASN A 267 10.68 22.78 8.40
C ASN A 267 12.15 22.72 7.97
N ILE A 268 12.80 21.55 8.00
CA ILE A 268 14.18 21.42 7.50
C ILE A 268 14.29 21.75 6.02
N GLY A 269 13.19 21.54 5.27
CA GLY A 269 12.98 21.95 3.88
C GLY A 269 13.33 23.38 3.53
N ARG A 270 13.21 24.27 4.52
CA ARG A 270 13.35 25.73 4.38
C ARG A 270 14.80 26.20 4.53
N VAL A 271 15.70 25.30 4.89
CA VAL A 271 17.13 25.59 5.04
C VAL A 271 17.71 25.87 3.65
N ASN A 272 18.25 27.09 3.50
CA ASN A 272 19.09 27.46 2.36
C ASN A 272 20.51 27.71 2.85
N LEU A 273 21.45 26.88 2.40
CA LEU A 273 22.86 26.99 2.73
C LEU A 273 23.60 27.55 1.51
N MET A 274 24.00 28.83 1.60
CA MET A 274 24.84 29.47 0.58
C MET A 274 24.28 29.38 -0.85
N GLY A 275 22.96 29.49 -1.01
CA GLY A 275 22.28 29.40 -2.31
C GLY A 275 21.79 28.00 -2.68
N TYR A 276 22.11 26.98 -1.88
CA TYR A 276 21.63 25.61 -2.06
C TYR A 276 20.49 25.32 -1.08
N ASN A 277 19.31 25.06 -1.61
CA ASN A 277 18.17 24.55 -0.84
C ASN A 277 18.44 23.09 -0.42
N ILE A 278 17.82 22.67 0.69
CA ILE A 278 18.04 21.34 1.26
C ILE A 278 17.59 20.20 0.35
N ASP A 279 16.61 20.43 -0.53
CA ASP A 279 16.12 19.45 -1.52
C ASP A 279 17.21 19.03 -2.52
N LYS A 280 18.17 19.91 -2.81
CA LYS A 280 19.36 19.60 -3.62
C LYS A 280 20.44 18.85 -2.85
N VAL A 281 20.37 18.86 -1.53
CA VAL A 281 21.36 18.25 -0.62
C VAL A 281 20.85 16.91 -0.06
N MET A 282 19.53 16.79 0.13
CA MET A 282 18.80 15.60 0.58
C MET A 282 17.58 15.38 -0.33
N PRO A 283 17.77 14.75 -1.50
CA PRO A 283 16.69 14.53 -2.48
C PRO A 283 15.48 13.77 -1.91
N GLU A 284 15.70 12.89 -0.93
CA GLU A 284 14.68 12.09 -0.22
C GLU A 284 13.67 12.97 0.53
N TYR A 285 14.01 14.24 0.78
CA TYR A 285 13.11 15.19 1.40
C TYR A 285 11.83 15.44 0.59
N ALA A 286 11.89 15.31 -0.75
CA ALA A 286 10.71 15.42 -1.60
C ALA A 286 9.66 14.33 -1.27
N GLU A 287 10.12 13.11 -1.00
CA GLU A 287 9.27 11.97 -0.64
C GLU A 287 8.62 12.17 0.74
N VAL A 288 9.34 12.75 1.71
CA VAL A 288 8.77 13.12 3.02
C VAL A 288 7.58 14.06 2.85
N LYS A 289 7.73 15.10 2.03
CA LYS A 289 6.66 16.07 1.77
C LYS A 289 5.46 15.42 1.06
N ALA A 290 5.72 14.59 0.06
CA ALA A 290 4.67 13.87 -0.66
C ALA A 290 3.89 12.96 0.30
N LEU A 291 4.59 12.12 1.07
CA LEU A 291 3.99 11.15 1.98
C LEU A 291 3.13 11.80 3.08
N ILE A 292 3.60 12.91 3.67
CA ILE A 292 2.82 13.65 4.69
C ILE A 292 1.58 14.29 4.06
N ALA A 293 1.64 14.67 2.78
CA ALA A 293 0.53 15.28 2.08
C ALA A 293 -0.58 14.28 1.70
N GLU A 294 -0.27 12.99 1.67
CA GLU A 294 -1.21 11.93 1.26
C GLU A 294 -2.49 11.89 2.10
N PRO A 295 -3.66 11.62 1.48
CA PRO A 295 -4.94 11.57 2.18
C PRO A 295 -4.96 10.57 3.34
N ALA A 296 -4.52 9.31 3.12
CA ALA A 296 -4.48 8.32 4.18
C ALA A 296 -3.57 8.74 5.34
N THR A 297 -2.40 9.34 5.06
CA THR A 297 -1.49 9.82 6.10
C THR A 297 -2.18 10.86 6.99
N LYS A 298 -2.87 11.83 6.38
CA LYS A 298 -3.63 12.86 7.10
C LYS A 298 -4.79 12.29 7.91
N GLN A 299 -5.41 11.21 7.43
CA GLN A 299 -6.54 10.53 8.08
C GLN A 299 -6.12 9.55 9.16
N LEU A 300 -4.87 9.08 9.15
CA LEU A 300 -4.30 8.22 10.18
C LEU A 300 -3.72 9.03 11.34
N LEU A 301 -2.96 10.10 11.08
CA LEU A 301 -2.24 10.82 12.14
C LEU A 301 -3.19 11.50 13.13
N MET A 302 -3.03 11.28 14.43
CA MET A 302 -3.86 11.93 15.48
C MET A 302 -3.65 13.45 15.52
N TYR A 303 -2.39 13.86 15.40
CA TYR A 303 -1.97 15.25 15.30
C TYR A 303 -1.06 15.38 14.09
N ARG A 304 -1.29 16.39 13.26
CA ARG A 304 -0.43 16.68 12.11
C ARG A 304 0.09 18.10 12.15
N VAL A 305 1.33 18.28 11.72
CA VAL A 305 1.89 19.61 11.48
C VAL A 305 1.52 20.04 10.08
N GLU A 306 0.96 21.25 9.95
CA GLU A 306 0.75 21.93 8.67
C GLU A 306 1.68 23.14 8.61
N VAL A 307 2.39 23.31 7.49
CA VAL A 307 3.25 24.47 7.25
C VAL A 307 2.54 25.42 6.31
N HIS A 308 2.42 26.67 6.75
CA HIS A 308 1.75 27.74 6.02
C HIS A 308 2.79 28.75 5.52
N GLU A 309 2.57 29.23 4.31
CA GLU A 309 3.33 30.34 3.72
C GLU A 309 2.39 31.52 3.55
N ASN A 310 2.70 32.64 4.20
CA ASN A 310 1.96 33.88 4.00
C ASN A 310 2.74 34.79 3.04
N GLN A 311 2.17 35.00 1.86
CA GLN A 311 2.71 35.91 0.84
C GLN A 311 2.24 37.33 1.14
N LEU A 312 3.13 38.16 1.69
CA LEU A 312 2.81 39.56 1.97
C LEU A 312 2.65 40.39 0.69
N PHE A 313 3.47 40.11 -0.33
CA PHE A 313 3.42 40.78 -1.63
C PHE A 313 3.68 39.78 -2.76
N PRO A 314 2.77 39.67 -3.74
CA PRO A 314 3.04 38.93 -4.97
C PRO A 314 4.35 39.44 -5.60
N TYR A 315 5.18 38.52 -6.12
CA TYR A 315 6.50 38.78 -6.72
C TYR A 315 7.68 39.06 -5.77
N PHE A 316 7.45 39.23 -4.46
CA PHE A 316 8.53 39.45 -3.47
C PHE A 316 8.65 38.27 -2.49
N ASN A 317 8.99 37.09 -3.01
CA ASN A 317 9.06 35.85 -2.22
C ASN A 317 10.01 35.93 -1.00
N PHE A 318 10.99 36.85 -1.00
CA PHE A 318 11.87 37.04 0.15
C PHE A 318 11.19 37.70 1.36
N LEU A 319 9.97 38.24 1.20
CA LEU A 319 9.14 38.78 2.28
C LEU A 319 8.15 37.75 2.82
N ASN A 320 8.09 36.55 2.24
CA ASN A 320 7.17 35.51 2.71
C ASN A 320 7.56 35.07 4.12
N TYR A 321 6.55 34.96 4.99
CA TYR A 321 6.75 34.44 6.33
C TYR A 321 6.07 33.07 6.46
N TYR A 322 6.79 32.13 7.06
CA TYR A 322 6.31 30.77 7.27
C TYR A 322 6.04 30.51 8.74
N TYR A 323 4.94 29.82 9.02
CA TYR A 323 4.60 29.33 10.35
C TYR A 323 3.99 27.94 10.25
N SER A 324 3.99 27.20 11.35
CA SER A 324 3.33 25.90 11.43
C SER A 324 2.13 25.94 12.36
N THR A 325 1.11 25.12 12.09
CA THR A 325 0.03 24.79 13.02
C THR A 325 0.05 23.29 13.32
N ILE A 326 -0.57 22.91 14.44
CA ILE A 326 -0.77 21.51 14.80
C ILE A 326 -2.27 21.24 14.71
N GLU A 327 -2.68 20.49 13.70
CA GLU A 327 -4.07 20.16 13.44
C GLU A 327 -4.43 18.83 14.09
N GLN A 328 -5.60 18.77 14.73
CA GLN A 328 -6.18 17.53 15.20
C GLN A 328 -6.86 16.77 14.06
N ASN A 329 -6.89 15.45 14.17
CA ASN A 329 -7.56 14.60 13.19
C ASN A 329 -9.09 14.67 13.29
N THR A 330 -9.69 15.58 12.52
CA THR A 330 -11.14 15.72 12.44
C THR A 330 -11.83 14.61 11.64
N TRP A 331 -11.10 13.91 10.77
CA TRP A 331 -11.67 12.79 10.00
C TRP A 331 -12.01 11.62 10.91
N LEU A 332 -11.14 11.27 11.87
CA LEU A 332 -11.42 10.22 12.84
C LEU A 332 -12.68 10.53 13.65
N THR A 333 -12.85 11.76 14.11
CA THR A 333 -13.96 12.17 14.98
C THR A 333 -15.26 12.41 14.21
N SER A 334 -15.19 12.94 12.99
CA SER A 334 -16.36 13.41 12.23
C SER A 334 -16.82 12.44 11.15
N VAL A 335 -15.94 11.53 10.69
CA VAL A 335 -16.24 10.59 9.59
C VAL A 335 -16.13 9.14 10.07
N TYR A 336 -14.97 8.74 10.58
CA TYR A 336 -14.71 7.34 10.90
C TYR A 336 -15.53 6.83 12.10
N ARG A 337 -15.39 7.48 13.26
CA ARG A 337 -16.08 7.06 14.50
C ARG A 337 -17.60 7.08 14.35
N PRO A 338 -18.24 8.10 13.76
CA PRO A 338 -19.69 8.07 13.54
C PRO A 338 -20.13 6.95 12.58
N MET A 339 -19.31 6.59 11.58
CA MET A 339 -19.64 5.49 10.68
C MET A 339 -19.62 4.14 11.38
N VAL A 340 -18.60 3.86 12.21
CA VAL A 340 -18.40 2.54 12.83
C VAL A 340 -19.10 2.36 14.19
N THR A 341 -19.72 3.42 14.71
CA THR A 341 -20.57 3.39 15.91
C THR A 341 -22.03 3.27 15.50
N PHE A 342 -22.73 2.26 16.00
CA PHE A 342 -24.14 2.01 15.70
C PHE A 342 -25.02 2.50 16.84
N SER A 343 -25.99 3.36 16.52
CA SER A 343 -27.08 3.69 17.42
C SER A 343 -28.09 2.55 17.47
N THR A 344 -29.00 2.54 18.44
CA THR A 344 -30.07 1.52 18.52
C THR A 344 -31.07 1.59 17.36
N SER A 345 -31.15 2.74 16.67
CA SER A 345 -31.99 2.92 15.48
C SER A 345 -31.32 2.54 14.16
N ASP A 346 -29.99 2.36 14.16
CA ASP A 346 -29.28 1.96 12.95
C ASP A 346 -29.57 0.48 12.64
N PRO A 347 -29.56 0.07 11.36
CA PRO A 347 -29.42 -1.35 11.04
C PRO A 347 -28.17 -1.91 11.72
N GLN A 348 -28.31 -3.01 12.45
CA GLN A 348 -27.23 -3.56 13.27
C GLN A 348 -26.37 -4.54 12.46
N PRO A 349 -25.04 -4.55 12.70
CA PRO A 349 -24.16 -5.51 12.04
C PRO A 349 -24.46 -6.93 12.51
N THR A 350 -24.58 -7.87 11.58
CA THR A 350 -24.74 -9.30 11.88
C THR A 350 -23.40 -10.01 12.09
N TYR A 351 -22.28 -9.36 11.74
CA TYR A 351 -20.94 -9.89 11.93
C TYR A 351 -20.42 -9.61 13.34
N ARG A 352 -19.60 -10.52 13.85
CA ARG A 352 -18.77 -10.28 15.04
C ARG A 352 -17.56 -9.42 14.68
N PHE A 353 -17.12 -8.58 15.62
CA PHE A 353 -15.89 -7.80 15.50
C PHE A 353 -14.88 -8.23 16.58
N ILE A 354 -13.65 -8.56 16.17
CA ILE A 354 -12.55 -8.96 17.06
C ILE A 354 -11.27 -8.22 16.66
N ALA A 355 -10.61 -7.56 17.61
CA ALA A 355 -9.24 -7.08 17.43
C ALA A 355 -8.26 -8.10 18.04
N THR A 356 -7.33 -8.63 17.23
CA THR A 356 -6.31 -9.61 17.70
C THR A 356 -5.04 -8.94 18.19
N SER A 357 -4.77 -7.72 17.72
CA SER A 357 -3.78 -6.80 18.29
C SER A 357 -4.41 -5.41 18.33
N GLN A 358 -4.40 -4.81 19.52
CA GLN A 358 -5.04 -3.54 19.81
C GLN A 358 -4.11 -2.36 19.50
N GLY A 359 -3.72 -2.22 18.22
CA GLY A 359 -2.61 -1.33 17.79
C GLY A 359 -2.64 0.10 18.36
N SER A 360 -3.84 0.69 18.54
CA SER A 360 -4.00 2.01 19.18
C SER A 360 -5.11 2.07 20.24
N GLU A 361 -5.52 0.96 20.88
CA GLU A 361 -6.68 0.98 21.79
C GLU A 361 -6.39 1.68 23.13
N CYS A 362 -5.27 1.29 23.75
CA CYS A 362 -4.74 1.87 24.97
C CYS A 362 -3.31 2.31 24.67
N GLY A 363 -3.15 3.51 24.09
CA GLY A 363 -1.83 4.01 23.68
C GLY A 363 -0.81 3.89 24.82
N THR A 364 0.24 3.10 24.61
CA THR A 364 1.33 2.97 25.59
C THR A 364 2.27 4.16 25.45
N GLN A 365 2.57 4.81 26.57
CA GLN A 365 3.56 5.89 26.58
C GLN A 365 4.95 5.34 26.25
N LEU A 366 5.48 5.69 25.09
CA LEU A 366 6.84 5.29 24.67
C LEU A 366 7.92 6.23 25.22
N PHE A 367 7.58 7.50 25.47
CA PHE A 367 8.53 8.54 25.91
C PHE A 367 7.91 9.42 26.99
N SER A 368 8.71 9.85 27.96
CA SER A 368 8.28 10.84 28.96
C SER A 368 7.86 12.16 28.30
N PRO A 369 6.94 12.93 28.88
CA PRO A 369 6.51 14.20 28.31
C PRO A 369 7.70 15.16 28.16
N GLY A 370 7.85 15.79 26.99
CA GLY A 370 8.99 16.68 26.69
C GLY A 370 10.35 16.00 26.49
N ALA A 371 10.42 14.66 26.53
CA ALA A 371 11.67 13.93 26.31
C ALA A 371 12.29 14.27 24.95
N LYS A 372 13.63 14.38 24.90
CA LYS A 372 14.36 14.55 23.65
C LYS A 372 14.27 13.26 22.82
N LEU A 373 13.70 13.37 21.63
CA LEU A 373 13.57 12.29 20.64
C LEU A 373 14.70 12.33 19.61
N LEU A 374 15.14 13.54 19.27
CA LEU A 374 16.25 13.79 18.37
C LEU A 374 17.12 14.90 18.97
N ASN A 375 18.44 14.71 18.92
CA ASN A 375 19.42 15.72 19.27
C ASN A 375 20.65 15.54 18.37
N VAL A 376 20.69 16.28 17.27
CA VAL A 376 21.81 16.28 16.33
C VAL A 376 22.59 17.56 16.50
N GLN A 377 23.89 17.41 16.75
CA GLN A 377 24.86 18.51 16.72
C GLN A 377 25.92 18.16 15.68
N GLY A 378 26.13 19.06 14.72
CA GLY A 378 27.05 18.81 13.62
C GLY A 378 27.84 20.06 13.25
N ASN A 379 29.05 19.87 12.75
CA ASN A 379 29.82 20.96 12.18
C ASN A 379 30.58 20.53 10.91
N ALA A 380 30.54 21.38 9.88
CA ALA A 380 31.28 21.20 8.64
C ALA A 380 32.16 22.43 8.38
N ALA A 381 33.41 22.23 7.98
CA ALA A 381 34.36 23.30 7.71
C ALA A 381 34.75 23.29 6.23
N GLY A 382 34.82 24.48 5.62
CA GLY A 382 35.22 24.67 4.23
C GLY A 382 36.00 25.97 4.02
N ILE A 383 36.91 25.98 3.04
CA ILE A 383 37.72 27.14 2.65
C ILE A 383 37.01 27.82 1.47
N LEU A 384 36.55 29.06 1.65
CA LEU A 384 35.84 29.81 0.60
C LEU A 384 36.77 30.67 -0.27
N MET A 385 37.87 31.19 0.30
CA MET A 385 38.87 32.00 -0.43
C MET A 385 40.27 31.83 0.21
N PRO A 386 41.13 30.93 -0.28
CA PRO A 386 42.39 30.59 0.38
C PRO A 386 43.39 31.77 0.43
N PHE A 387 43.33 32.70 -0.51
CA PHE A 387 44.25 33.85 -0.62
C PHE A 387 43.89 35.04 0.30
N LEU A 388 42.71 35.03 0.95
CA LEU A 388 42.27 36.08 1.90
C LEU A 388 42.17 35.57 3.35
N GLY A 389 42.58 34.33 3.62
CA GLY A 389 42.51 33.74 4.97
C GLY A 389 41.08 33.59 5.51
N VAL A 390 40.06 33.55 4.65
CA VAL A 390 38.66 33.42 5.05
C VAL A 390 38.26 31.96 5.17
N TYR A 391 38.13 31.51 6.42
CA TYR A 391 37.65 30.17 6.77
C TYR A 391 36.20 30.26 7.25
N SER A 392 35.35 29.32 6.80
CA SER A 392 33.95 29.23 7.22
C SER A 392 33.64 27.86 7.82
N LYS A 393 33.03 27.86 9.00
CA LYS A 393 32.55 26.65 9.68
C LYS A 393 31.04 26.75 9.85
N ALA A 394 30.29 25.93 9.12
CA ALA A 394 28.87 25.75 9.33
C ALA A 394 28.64 24.83 10.53
N ASN A 395 27.69 25.17 11.39
CA ASN A 395 27.28 24.38 12.54
C ASN A 395 25.76 24.23 12.49
N ALA A 396 25.27 23.10 12.98
CA ALA A 396 23.85 22.81 13.07
C ALA A 396 23.51 22.22 14.44
N SER A 397 22.37 22.63 15.00
CA SER A 397 21.73 22.08 16.18
C SER A 397 20.27 21.79 15.82
N ILE A 398 19.91 20.51 15.79
CA ILE A 398 18.56 20.04 15.47
C ILE A 398 18.05 19.23 16.65
N GLU A 399 16.93 19.66 17.24
CA GLU A 399 16.33 19.03 18.41
C GLU A 399 14.84 18.78 18.15
N ALA A 400 14.36 17.58 18.44
CA ALA A 400 12.94 17.25 18.46
C ALA A 400 12.58 16.64 19.81
N HIS A 401 11.42 17.00 20.35
CA HIS A 401 10.94 16.52 21.63
C HIS A 401 9.56 15.86 21.51
N ALA A 402 9.27 14.97 22.45
CA ALA A 402 7.91 14.50 22.70
C ALA A 402 7.02 15.68 23.14
N LEU A 403 5.72 15.55 22.94
CA LEU A 403 4.76 16.53 23.45
C LEU A 403 4.92 16.71 24.96
N PRO A 404 4.81 17.94 25.49
CA PRO A 404 4.84 18.18 26.92
C PRO A 404 3.52 17.73 27.58
N ASN A 405 3.46 17.83 28.91
CA ASN A 405 2.20 17.70 29.62
C ASN A 405 1.18 18.71 29.11
N ILE A 406 -0.11 18.35 29.15
CA ILE A 406 -1.20 19.27 28.85
C ILE A 406 -1.07 20.50 29.75
N GLY A 407 -1.13 21.69 29.16
CA GLY A 407 -0.99 22.97 29.87
C GLY A 407 0.44 23.36 30.26
N ALA A 408 1.46 22.67 29.74
CA ALA A 408 2.84 23.09 29.84
C ALA A 408 3.34 23.75 28.56
N SER A 409 4.12 24.81 28.71
CA SER A 409 4.71 25.56 27.61
C SER A 409 6.16 25.15 27.35
N ASN A 410 6.39 24.23 26.41
CA ASN A 410 7.72 23.69 26.13
C ASN A 410 8.08 23.75 24.64
N GLN A 411 9.38 23.88 24.36
CA GLN A 411 9.93 23.70 23.02
C GLN A 411 9.73 22.24 22.58
N ILE A 412 9.17 22.05 21.38
CA ILE A 412 8.99 20.73 20.78
C ILE A 412 9.89 20.48 19.57
N ALA A 413 10.38 21.54 18.93
CA ALA A 413 11.32 21.44 17.82
C ALA A 413 12.24 22.65 17.74
N LYS A 414 13.49 22.43 17.30
CA LYS A 414 14.48 23.46 17.02
C LYS A 414 15.36 23.04 15.84
N ILE A 415 15.57 23.97 14.90
CA ILE A 415 16.58 23.87 13.84
C ILE A 415 17.36 25.17 13.89
N ASP A 416 18.62 25.09 14.26
CA ASP A 416 19.52 26.23 14.33
C ASP A 416 20.75 25.93 13.49
N ILE A 417 21.00 26.74 12.47
CA ILE A 417 22.13 26.60 11.57
C ILE A 417 22.83 27.94 11.46
N TRP A 418 24.10 27.96 11.83
CA TRP A 418 24.90 29.18 11.86
C TRP A 418 26.29 28.93 11.29
N VAL A 419 26.85 29.93 10.64
CA VAL A 419 28.19 29.90 10.06
C VAL A 419 29.10 30.81 10.88
N LYS A 420 30.22 30.26 11.34
CA LYS A 420 31.33 31.01 11.91
C LYS A 420 32.28 31.37 10.79
N LYS A 421 32.45 32.66 10.53
CA LYS A 421 33.45 33.19 9.59
C LYS A 421 34.58 33.83 10.38
N TYR A 422 35.81 33.57 9.95
CA TYR A 422 36.97 34.29 10.46
C TYR A 422 37.45 35.24 9.37
N PHE A 423 37.50 36.53 9.68
CA PHE A 423 38.01 37.56 8.79
C PHE A 423 39.09 38.34 9.55
N LEU A 424 40.35 38.28 9.08
CA LEU A 424 41.49 38.95 9.70
C LEU A 424 41.63 38.67 11.22
N GLY A 425 41.35 37.44 11.66
CA GLY A 425 41.42 37.03 13.07
C GLY A 425 40.17 37.38 13.90
N ILE A 426 39.22 38.14 13.35
CA ILE A 426 37.95 38.47 14.00
C ILE A 426 36.92 37.38 13.66
N ARG A 427 36.29 36.82 14.70
CA ARG A 427 35.21 35.84 14.57
C ARG A 427 33.89 36.56 14.34
N ILE A 428 33.21 36.22 13.25
CA ILE A 428 31.86 36.68 12.91
C ILE A 428 30.95 35.45 12.90
N ASP A 429 29.98 35.42 13.80
CA ASP A 429 28.95 34.38 13.84
C ASP A 429 27.71 34.91 13.08
N LYS A 430 27.25 34.18 12.06
CA LYS A 430 26.06 34.55 11.27
C LYS A 430 25.06 33.40 11.26
N ASP A 431 23.87 33.64 11.78
CA ASP A 431 22.73 32.72 11.67
C ASP A 431 22.30 32.62 10.20
N VAL A 432 22.21 31.39 9.71
CA VAL A 432 21.76 31.07 8.35
C VAL A 432 20.30 30.68 8.36
N PHE A 433 19.89 29.88 9.36
CA PHE A 433 18.51 29.48 9.53
C PHE A 433 18.22 29.23 11.00
N LYS A 434 17.10 29.77 11.49
CA LYS A 434 16.63 29.54 12.85
C LYS A 434 15.15 29.26 12.85
N TYR A 435 14.80 28.12 13.41
CA TYR A 435 13.43 27.68 13.62
C TYR A 435 13.30 27.16 15.04
N THR A 436 12.25 27.56 15.72
CA THR A 436 11.91 27.05 17.05
C THR A 436 10.41 26.97 17.15
N LYS A 437 9.91 25.80 17.51
CA LYS A 437 8.50 25.58 17.81
C LYS A 437 8.36 25.32 19.30
N THR A 438 7.54 26.15 19.93
CA THR A 438 7.10 25.99 21.32
C THR A 438 5.60 25.77 21.28
N ILE A 439 5.12 24.77 22.02
CA ILE A 439 3.70 24.70 22.36
C ILE A 439 3.50 25.71 23.48
N ASN A 440 2.66 26.70 23.24
CA ASN A 440 2.27 27.68 24.25
C ASN A 440 0.92 27.25 24.83
N ASN A 441 0.67 27.56 26.11
CA ASN A 441 -0.61 27.31 26.73
C ASN A 441 -1.72 28.07 25.97
N SER A 442 -2.65 27.32 25.39
CA SER A 442 -3.95 27.80 24.95
C SER A 442 -5.03 26.94 25.56
#